data_AF-A0AAE7B019-F1
#
_entry.id   AF-A0AAE7B019-F1
#
_cell.length_a   1.000
_cell.length_b   1.000
_cell.length_c   1.000
_cell.angle_alpha   90.00
_cell.angle_beta   90.00
_cell.angle_gamma   90.00
#
_symmetry.space_group_name_H-M   'P 1'
#
loop_
_entity.id
_entity.type
_entity.pdbx_description
1 polymer ?
#
loop_
_entity_poly.entity_id
_entity_poly.type
_entity_poly.pdbx_seq_one_letter_code
_entity_poly.pdbx_strand_id
1 'polypeptide(L)'
;MNLLSFHQLVHRQFMDIKQAAAFFHVQPITVKRWLIGHHPVPPMAEKLLLLKSRGYLPIDVRWDGFRVHEERATLITPERREFSPKELLSFVHWRDEHRQLVELYGHIYNPKHYPPKVNKLPFSGGGQRREPAPWIPSKFK
;
A
#
# COMPACT_ATOMS: atom_id res chain seq x y z
N MET A 1 19.66 -5.47 -10.95
CA MET A 1 19.03 -6.05 -9.74
C MET A 1 18.60 -7.47 -10.08
N ASN A 2 19.10 -8.49 -9.39
CA ASN A 2 18.61 -9.86 -9.57
C ASN A 2 17.15 -9.92 -9.10
N LEU A 3 16.21 -10.07 -10.05
CA LEU A 3 14.83 -10.39 -9.72
C LEU A 3 14.83 -11.81 -9.16
N LEU A 4 14.54 -11.97 -7.88
CA LEU A 4 14.30 -13.29 -7.29
C LEU A 4 13.16 -13.96 -8.08
N SER A 5 13.34 -15.25 -8.38
CA SER A 5 12.31 -16.03 -9.07
C SER A 5 11.02 -16.08 -8.23
N PHE A 6 9.87 -16.23 -8.89
CA PHE A 6 8.57 -16.39 -8.21
C PHE A 6 8.63 -17.47 -7.12
N HIS A 7 9.27 -18.60 -7.41
CA HIS A 7 9.47 -19.70 -6.47
C HIS A 7 10.20 -19.24 -5.18
N GLN A 8 11.33 -18.54 -5.33
CA GLN A 8 12.09 -18.03 -4.18
C GLN A 8 11.29 -17.01 -3.36
N LEU A 9 10.52 -16.15 -4.03
CA LEU A 9 9.69 -15.16 -3.34
C LEU A 9 8.53 -15.80 -2.57
N VAL A 10 7.88 -16.85 -3.11
CA VAL A 10 6.83 -17.57 -2.39
C VAL A 10 7.38 -18.18 -1.11
N HIS A 11 8.50 -18.90 -1.19
CA HIS A 11 9.14 -19.52 -0.01
C HIS A 11 9.61 -18.49 1.03
N ARG A 12 10.02 -17.30 0.60
CA ARG A 12 10.44 -16.23 1.53
C ARG A 12 9.25 -15.54 2.21
N GLN A 13 8.11 -15.42 1.52
CA GLN A 13 6.99 -14.59 1.95
C GLN A 13 5.89 -15.37 2.69
N PHE A 14 5.87 -16.69 2.56
CA PHE A 14 4.84 -17.54 3.15
C PHE A 14 5.47 -18.74 3.84
N MET A 15 4.92 -19.13 5.00
CA MET A 15 5.38 -20.31 5.73
C MET A 15 4.84 -21.60 5.11
N ASP A 16 3.69 -21.54 4.44
CA ASP A 16 3.08 -22.68 3.77
C ASP A 16 2.33 -22.28 2.47
N ILE A 17 1.96 -23.30 1.69
CA ILE A 17 1.23 -23.12 0.43
C ILE A 17 -0.19 -22.58 0.68
N LYS A 18 -0.79 -22.86 1.84
CA LYS A 18 -2.15 -22.40 2.16
C LYS A 18 -2.19 -20.89 2.33
N GLN A 19 -1.20 -20.29 3.01
CA GLN A 19 -1.06 -18.84 3.14
C GLN A 19 -0.84 -18.18 1.79
N ALA A 20 0.03 -18.75 0.94
CA ALA A 20 0.24 -18.26 -0.41
C ALA A 20 -1.06 -18.31 -1.23
N ALA A 21 -1.81 -19.41 -1.13
CA ALA A 21 -3.08 -19.60 -1.82
C ALA A 21 -4.15 -18.60 -1.34
N ALA A 22 -4.25 -18.37 -0.03
CA ALA A 22 -5.13 -17.36 0.55
C ALA A 22 -4.78 -15.95 0.04
N PHE A 23 -3.50 -15.60 -0.02
CA PHE A 23 -3.05 -14.31 -0.54
C PHE A 23 -3.42 -14.09 -2.01
N PHE A 24 -3.27 -15.11 -2.84
CA PHE A 24 -3.63 -15.02 -4.27
C PHE A 24 -5.12 -15.29 -4.54
N HIS A 25 -5.92 -15.60 -3.52
CA HIS A 25 -7.31 -16.01 -3.65
C HIS A 25 -7.51 -17.19 -4.61
N VAL A 26 -6.65 -18.22 -4.51
CA VAL A 26 -6.72 -19.46 -5.30
C VAL A 26 -6.70 -20.70 -4.42
N GLN A 27 -6.90 -21.87 -5.03
CA GLN A 27 -6.73 -23.15 -4.33
C GLN A 27 -5.25 -23.49 -4.11
N PRO A 28 -4.86 -24.16 -3.00
CA PRO A 28 -3.47 -24.56 -2.74
C PRO A 28 -2.84 -25.38 -3.87
N ILE A 29 -3.63 -26.22 -4.54
CA ILE A 29 -3.17 -27.02 -5.68
C ILE A 29 -2.75 -26.14 -6.87
N THR A 30 -3.39 -24.97 -7.05
CA THR A 30 -3.04 -24.02 -8.11
C THR A 30 -1.65 -23.44 -7.88
N VAL A 31 -1.36 -23.01 -6.65
CA VAL A 31 -0.02 -22.53 -6.27
C VAL A 31 1.02 -23.65 -6.42
N LYS A 32 0.69 -24.88 -6.00
CA LYS A 32 1.58 -26.03 -6.19
C LYS A 32 1.91 -26.25 -7.68
N ARG A 33 0.90 -26.18 -8.57
CA ARG A 33 1.08 -26.33 -10.03
C ARG A 33 1.97 -25.23 -10.63
N TRP A 34 1.89 -24.01 -10.11
CA TRP A 34 2.81 -22.92 -10.49
C TRP A 34 4.25 -23.20 -10.05
N LEU A 35 4.44 -23.67 -8.82
CA LEU A 35 5.77 -23.94 -8.26
C LEU A 35 6.50 -25.09 -8.96
N ILE A 36 5.78 -26.13 -9.40
CA ILE A 36 6.35 -27.28 -10.13
C ILE A 36 6.44 -27.04 -11.66
N GLY A 37 5.99 -25.89 -12.16
CA GLY A 37 6.03 -25.56 -13.59
C GLY A 37 4.98 -26.26 -14.46
N HIS A 38 3.97 -26.90 -13.87
CA HIS A 38 2.88 -27.53 -14.62
C HIS A 38 1.99 -26.51 -15.35
N HIS A 39 1.83 -25.32 -14.75
CA HIS A 39 1.18 -24.18 -15.39
C HIS A 39 2.05 -22.93 -15.24
N PRO A 40 2.06 -22.03 -16.24
CA PRO A 40 2.73 -20.75 -16.10
C PRO A 40 2.12 -19.94 -14.95
N VAL A 41 2.96 -19.18 -14.25
CA VAL A 41 2.50 -18.25 -13.22
C VAL A 41 1.74 -17.11 -13.90
N PRO A 42 0.53 -16.75 -13.44
CA PRO A 42 -0.17 -15.58 -13.95
C PRO A 42 0.67 -14.31 -13.69
N PRO A 43 0.86 -13.41 -14.68
CA PRO A 43 1.64 -12.19 -14.49
C PRO A 43 1.12 -11.31 -13.33
N MET A 44 -0.18 -11.38 -13.02
CA MET A 44 -0.78 -10.69 -11.88
C MET A 44 -0.28 -11.23 -10.53
N ALA A 45 -0.14 -12.55 -10.40
CA ALA A 45 0.35 -13.19 -9.19
C ALA A 45 1.83 -12.81 -8.95
N GLU A 46 2.65 -12.77 -10.00
CA GLU A 46 4.03 -12.29 -9.90
C GLU A 46 4.09 -10.83 -9.44
N LYS A 47 3.27 -9.95 -10.04
CA LYS A 47 3.21 -8.52 -9.66
C LYS A 47 2.77 -8.33 -8.21
N LEU A 48 1.70 -9.01 -7.77
CA LEU A 48 1.21 -8.93 -6.39
C LEU A 48 2.27 -9.40 -5.39
N LEU A 49 2.97 -10.50 -5.70
CA LEU A 49 4.04 -11.00 -4.85
C LEU A 49 5.21 -10.02 -4.75
N LEU A 50 5.56 -9.35 -5.86
CA LEU A 50 6.60 -8.32 -5.90
C LEU A 50 6.24 -7.08 -5.08
N LEU A 51 4.96 -6.68 -5.08
CA LEU A 51 4.45 -5.57 -4.26
C LEU A 51 4.49 -5.93 -2.77
N LYS A 52 4.02 -7.13 -2.41
CA LYS A 52 4.13 -7.66 -1.04
C LYS A 52 5.58 -7.73 -0.59
N SER A 53 6.47 -8.30 -1.41
CA SER A 53 7.88 -8.52 -1.03
C SER A 53 8.65 -7.23 -0.80
N ARG A 54 8.19 -6.12 -1.40
CA ARG A 54 8.78 -4.79 -1.21
C ARG A 54 8.13 -4.00 -0.07
N GLY A 55 7.11 -4.55 0.58
CA GLY A 55 6.37 -3.87 1.65
C GLY A 55 5.37 -2.82 1.17
N TYR A 56 5.06 -2.76 -0.12
CA TYR A 56 4.05 -1.84 -0.65
C TYR A 56 2.62 -2.29 -0.37
N LEU A 57 2.41 -3.57 -0.11
CA LEU A 57 1.12 -4.14 0.25
C LEU A 57 1.18 -4.74 1.66
N PRO A 58 0.75 -4.00 2.69
CA PRO A 58 0.62 -4.55 4.02
C PRO A 58 -0.58 -5.51 4.06
N ILE A 59 -0.35 -6.75 4.50
CA ILE A 59 -1.37 -7.83 4.54
C ILE A 59 -1.72 -8.19 5.99
N ASP A 60 -1.52 -7.22 6.87
CA ASP A 60 -1.75 -7.37 8.29
C ASP A 60 -3.14 -6.84 8.62
N VAL A 61 -3.86 -7.53 9.51
CA VAL A 61 -5.21 -7.15 9.94
C VAL A 61 -5.29 -5.72 10.51
N ARG A 62 -4.17 -5.16 10.99
CA ARG A 62 -4.08 -3.76 11.42
C ARG A 62 -4.29 -2.74 10.31
N TRP A 63 -4.20 -3.16 9.05
CA TRP A 63 -4.47 -2.34 7.86
C TRP A 63 -5.89 -2.52 7.32
N ASP A 64 -6.72 -3.32 7.98
CA ASP A 64 -8.10 -3.53 7.54
C ASP A 64 -8.88 -2.21 7.52
N GLY A 65 -9.71 -2.04 6.49
CA GLY A 65 -10.48 -0.82 6.24
C GLY A 65 -9.69 0.39 5.71
N PHE A 66 -8.35 0.37 5.71
CA PHE A 66 -7.55 1.42 5.08
C PHE A 66 -7.60 1.30 3.55
N ARG A 67 -7.70 2.43 2.85
CA ARG A 67 -7.74 2.49 1.38
C ARG A 67 -6.89 3.64 0.85
N VAL A 68 -6.54 3.58 -0.43
CA VAL A 68 -5.88 4.69 -1.14
C VAL A 68 -6.88 5.28 -2.13
N HIS A 69 -7.06 6.60 -2.11
CA HIS A 69 -7.75 7.28 -3.20
C HIS A 69 -6.74 7.60 -4.31
N GLU A 70 -6.82 6.90 -5.43
CA GLU A 70 -5.81 6.99 -6.48
C GLU A 70 -5.71 8.39 -7.10
N GLU A 71 -6.84 9.01 -7.47
CA GLU A 71 -6.84 10.32 -8.13
C GLU A 71 -6.32 11.46 -7.22
N ARG A 72 -6.68 11.42 -5.93
CA ARG A 72 -6.26 12.42 -4.94
C ARG A 72 -4.91 12.11 -4.31
N ALA A 73 -4.41 10.88 -4.49
CA ALA A 73 -3.25 10.34 -3.80
C ALA A 73 -3.33 10.56 -2.27
N THR A 74 -4.48 10.23 -1.67
CA THR A 74 -4.75 10.31 -0.22
C THR A 74 -4.94 8.92 0.39
N LEU A 75 -4.66 8.81 1.70
CA LEU A 75 -5.01 7.63 2.49
C LEU A 75 -6.37 7.85 3.15
N ILE A 76 -7.25 6.87 3.00
CA ILE A 76 -8.58 6.80 3.59
C ILE A 76 -8.51 5.84 4.77
N THR A 77 -8.94 6.30 5.93
CA THR A 77 -9.06 5.49 7.16
C THR A 77 -10.37 4.70 7.19
N PRO A 78 -10.50 3.67 8.04
CA PRO A 78 -11.76 2.96 8.25
C PRO A 78 -12.93 3.90 8.64
N GLU A 79 -12.63 4.99 9.33
CA GLU A 79 -13.60 6.03 9.73
C GLU A 79 -13.96 7.02 8.61
N ARG A 80 -13.54 6.74 7.37
CA ARG A 80 -13.74 7.60 6.18
C ARG A 80 -13.10 8.99 6.30
N ARG A 81 -12.13 9.15 7.20
CA ARG A 81 -11.26 10.33 7.26
C ARG A 81 -10.13 10.17 6.26
N GLU A 82 -9.74 11.28 5.62
CA GLU A 82 -8.67 11.31 4.63
C GLU A 82 -7.51 12.19 5.11
N PHE A 83 -6.30 11.77 4.77
CA PHE A 83 -5.09 12.59 4.91
C PHE A 83 -4.12 12.31 3.77
N SER A 84 -3.33 13.33 3.41
CA SER A 84 -2.30 13.19 2.39
C SER A 84 -1.04 12.53 2.96
N PRO A 85 -0.26 11.77 2.17
CA PRO A 85 1.02 11.22 2.61
C PRO A 85 2.00 12.29 3.13
N LYS A 86 1.88 13.56 2.68
CA LYS A 86 2.71 14.66 3.19
C LYS A 86 2.43 14.98 4.66
N GLU A 87 1.21 14.77 5.12
CA GLU A 87 0.86 14.96 6.54
C GLU A 87 1.55 13.94 7.44
N LEU A 88 1.88 12.74 6.92
CA LEU A 88 2.64 11.74 7.66
C LEU A 88 4.06 12.19 8.03
N LEU A 89 4.65 13.11 7.26
CA LEU A 89 5.99 13.62 7.55
C LEU A 89 6.05 14.37 8.88
N SER A 90 4.99 15.09 9.23
CA SER A 90 4.86 15.83 10.49
C SER A 90 3.99 15.12 11.52
N PHE A 91 3.35 14.01 11.16
CA PHE A 91 2.35 13.35 12.01
C PHE A 91 2.88 12.95 13.37
N VAL A 92 4.10 12.42 13.45
CA VAL A 92 4.70 12.01 14.72
C VAL A 92 4.84 13.21 15.66
N HIS A 93 5.32 14.34 15.16
CA HIS A 93 5.45 15.57 15.94
C HIS A 93 4.09 16.10 16.40
N TRP A 94 3.10 16.14 15.50
CA TRP A 94 1.75 16.59 15.85
C TRP A 94 1.07 15.68 16.87
N ARG A 95 1.28 14.37 16.79
CA ARG A 95 0.76 13.40 17.76
C ARG A 95 1.33 13.67 19.16
N ASP A 96 2.63 13.91 19.25
CA ASP A 96 3.32 14.10 20.52
C ASP A 96 2.91 15.43 21.16
N GLU A 97 2.87 16.52 20.38
CA GLU A 97 2.36 17.83 20.83
C GLU A 97 0.88 17.75 21.26
N HIS A 98 0.04 17.10 20.45
CA HIS A 98 -1.38 16.92 20.78
C HIS A 98 -1.59 16.16 22.09
N ARG A 99 -0.77 15.12 22.37
CA ARG A 99 -0.85 14.39 23.65
C ARG A 99 -0.57 15.33 24.83
N GLN A 100 0.48 16.14 24.75
CA GLN A 100 0.82 17.09 25.81
C GLN A 100 -0.28 18.16 26.00
N LEU A 101 -0.87 18.66 24.91
CA LEU A 101 -1.97 19.62 24.99
C LEU A 101 -3.22 19.01 25.65
N VAL A 102 -3.55 17.75 25.34
CA VAL A 102 -4.66 17.03 25.96
C VAL A 102 -4.42 16.80 27.45
N GLU A 103 -3.19 16.47 27.85
CA GLU A 103 -2.83 16.32 29.27
C GLU A 103 -3.00 17.63 30.05
N LEU A 104 -2.68 18.78 29.44
CA LEU A 104 -2.77 20.09 30.08
C LEU A 104 -4.19 20.67 30.09
N TYR A 105 -4.94 20.51 29.00
CA TYR A 105 -6.19 21.25 28.76
C TYR A 105 -7.42 20.36 28.57
N GLY A 106 -7.25 19.05 28.53
CA GLY A 106 -8.31 18.07 28.30
C GLY A 106 -8.68 17.87 26.82
N HIS A 107 -9.68 17.04 26.58
CA HIS A 107 -10.14 16.68 25.24
C HIS A 107 -11.16 17.67 24.65
N ILE A 108 -11.08 17.88 23.34
CA ILE A 108 -12.13 18.54 22.56
C ILE A 108 -13.15 17.49 22.12
N TYR A 109 -14.39 17.58 22.62
CA TYR A 109 -15.43 16.57 22.37
C TYR A 109 -15.90 16.47 20.92
N ASN A 110 -15.88 17.57 20.17
CA ASN A 110 -16.32 17.60 18.77
C ASN A 110 -15.33 18.39 17.90
N PRO A 111 -14.17 17.81 17.56
CA PRO A 111 -13.16 18.49 16.77
C PRO A 111 -13.67 18.75 15.35
N LYS A 112 -13.35 19.92 14.81
CA LYS A 112 -13.70 20.30 13.44
C LYS A 112 -13.08 19.32 12.43
N HIS A 113 -13.84 18.97 11.40
CA HIS A 113 -13.31 18.21 10.27
C HIS A 113 -12.47 19.12 9.36
N TYR A 114 -11.21 18.76 9.17
CA TYR A 114 -10.32 19.41 8.20
C TYR A 114 -10.15 18.50 6.98
N PRO A 115 -10.28 19.03 5.75
CA PRO A 115 -9.98 18.26 4.56
C PRO A 115 -8.47 17.93 4.48
N PRO A 116 -8.08 16.87 3.76
CA PRO A 116 -6.68 16.52 3.57
C PRO A 116 -5.92 17.70 2.94
N LYS A 117 -4.66 17.88 3.35
CA LYS A 117 -3.80 18.90 2.77
C LYS A 117 -3.60 18.61 1.29
N VAL A 118 -3.62 19.66 0.46
CA VAL A 118 -3.40 19.51 -0.98
C VAL A 118 -2.05 18.85 -1.23
N ASN A 119 -2.07 17.64 -1.77
CA ASN A 119 -0.87 16.87 -2.09
C ASN A 119 -0.27 17.38 -3.41
N LYS A 120 0.42 18.53 -3.35
CA LYS A 120 1.09 19.11 -4.53
C LYS A 120 2.12 18.14 -5.11
N LEU A 121 2.27 18.15 -6.43
CA LEU A 121 3.34 17.40 -7.10
C LEU A 121 4.73 17.83 -6.58
N PRO A 122 5.74 16.94 -6.61
CA PRO A 122 7.06 17.20 -6.02
C PRO A 122 7.83 18.38 -6.64
N PHE A 123 7.55 18.75 -7.90
CA PHE A 123 8.24 19.83 -8.61
C PHE A 123 7.24 20.81 -9.23
N SER A 124 7.45 22.11 -9.01
CA SER A 124 6.61 23.21 -9.52
C SER A 124 7.20 23.95 -10.73
N GLY A 125 8.38 23.56 -11.21
CA GLY A 125 9.07 24.22 -12.33
C GLY A 125 9.12 23.36 -13.59
N GLY A 126 8.36 23.75 -14.62
CA GLY A 126 8.68 23.50 -16.03
C GLY A 126 8.47 22.08 -16.58
N GLY A 127 7.48 21.94 -17.47
CA GLY A 127 7.70 21.19 -18.72
C GLY A 127 7.53 19.67 -18.69
N GLN A 128 6.40 19.18 -18.17
CA GLN A 128 5.57 18.10 -18.72
C GLN A 128 4.66 17.65 -17.58
N ARG A 129 3.34 17.73 -17.78
CA ARG A 129 2.37 17.12 -16.87
C ARG A 129 2.68 15.62 -16.82
N ARG A 130 3.40 15.19 -15.79
CA ARG A 130 3.54 13.75 -15.51
C ARG A 130 2.21 13.32 -14.93
N GLU A 131 1.34 12.82 -15.81
CA GLU A 131 0.21 12.02 -15.41
C GLU A 131 0.70 10.91 -14.47
N PRO A 132 -0.13 10.49 -13.49
CA PRO A 132 0.22 9.35 -12.64
C PRO A 132 0.70 8.20 -13.53
N ALA A 133 1.81 7.58 -13.15
CA ALA A 133 2.35 6.47 -13.93
C ALA A 133 1.23 5.41 -14.08
N PRO A 134 0.93 4.96 -15.31
CA PRO A 134 -0.13 3.99 -15.51
C PRO A 134 0.19 2.74 -14.67
N TRP A 135 -0.81 2.26 -13.93
CA TRP A 135 -0.68 1.11 -13.04
C TRP A 135 -0.15 -0.14 -13.76
N ILE A 136 -0.42 -0.25 -15.06
CA ILE A 136 0.14 -1.27 -15.94
C ILE A 136 1.31 -0.67 -16.71
N PRO A 137 2.56 -1.08 -16.43
CA PRO A 137 3.68 -0.72 -17.29
C PRO A 137 3.43 -1.32 -18.67
N SER A 138 3.19 -0.48 -19.70
CA SER A 138 3.20 -0.96 -21.07
C SER A 138 4.66 -1.19 -21.47
N LYS A 139 4.99 -2.41 -21.92
CA LYS A 139 6.32 -2.73 -22.44
C LYS A 139 6.62 -1.97 -23.75
N PHE A 140 5.60 -1.41 -24.37
CA PHE A 140 5.68 -0.63 -25.60
C PHE A 140 5.17 0.77 -25.30
N LYS A 141 6.07 1.74 -25.43
CA LYS A 141 5.79 3.16 -25.63
C LYS A 141 6.60 3.60 -26.83
#